data_AF-A0A6N6VV28-F1
#
_entry.id   AF-A0A6N6VV28-F1
#
_cell.length_a   1.000
_cell.length_b   1.000
_cell.length_c   1.000
_cell.angle_alpha   90.00
_cell.angle_beta   90.00
_cell.angle_gamma   90.00
#
_symmetry.space_group_name_H-M   'P 1'
#
loop_
_entity.id
_entity.type
_entity.pdbx_description
1 polymer ?
#
loop_
_entity_poly.entity_id
_entity_poly.type
_entity_poly.pdbx_seq_one_letter_code
_entity_poly.pdbx_strand_id
1 'polypeptide(L)'
;MLSPYIKLKDNCVLCSKLKNSQNDPDFLFDGGHNLYVYKSPFAEKWPGAFMVIFKRHIYEQSEIRPSDLPDTLHSLVCFEKAIRKVTNCKRINLVKFANVAHHLHWHIIPRYQNENFSENCSWELQDKTKEELYKRIDKDFFNKDNPIYNKLIQESLFEIKNRSSPYFGCALFLRPVDLNLRSQYSKYTPDEIIRMARENPNQWECLLMKRNYYDYAWDFIGGNCEINEYPEFGMMREVLEEVGWKIEKYKEVTRQWKMGAIKGFVYLAIPENIQFLEEEPPRIHCEEVQTVKYFNLIQVLNDSLFPDSVRGRISAFLNNKPDFGSIDA
;
A
#
# COMPACT_ATOMS: atom_id res chain seq x y z
N MET A 1 -1.10 -11.41 -7.91
CA MET A 1 -0.12 -11.41 -9.03
C MET A 1 0.50 -10.02 -9.10
N LEU A 2 1.73 -9.90 -9.60
CA LEU A 2 2.36 -8.59 -9.75
C LEU A 2 1.62 -7.84 -10.87
N SER A 3 1.21 -6.59 -10.64
CA SER A 3 0.49 -5.81 -11.65
C SER A 3 1.35 -5.63 -12.91
N PRO A 4 0.79 -5.78 -14.14
CA PRO A 4 1.55 -5.71 -15.39
C PRO A 4 2.11 -4.31 -15.68
N TYR A 5 1.67 -3.30 -14.93
CA TYR A 5 2.07 -1.90 -15.08
C TYR A 5 3.21 -1.48 -14.15
N ILE A 6 3.65 -2.37 -13.24
CA ILE A 6 4.88 -2.12 -12.48
C ILE A 6 6.04 -2.07 -13.46
N LYS A 7 6.76 -0.93 -13.49
CA LYS A 7 7.94 -0.75 -14.34
C LYS A 7 9.04 -1.73 -13.92
N LEU A 8 9.16 -2.82 -14.65
CA LEU A 8 10.21 -3.82 -14.53
C LEU A 8 11.18 -3.72 -15.71
N LYS A 9 12.43 -4.16 -15.51
CA LYS A 9 13.42 -4.27 -16.58
C LYS A 9 13.69 -5.74 -16.90
N ASP A 10 13.72 -6.08 -18.19
CA ASP A 10 13.93 -7.46 -18.64
C ASP A 10 15.32 -8.01 -18.28
N ASN A 11 16.32 -7.12 -18.24
CA ASN A 11 17.71 -7.48 -17.90
C ASN A 11 18.00 -7.47 -16.39
N CYS A 12 16.98 -7.41 -15.53
CA CYS A 12 17.16 -7.43 -14.08
C CYS A 12 16.72 -8.77 -13.48
N VAL A 13 17.65 -9.42 -12.77
CA VAL A 13 17.42 -10.72 -12.12
C VAL A 13 16.29 -10.62 -11.08
N LEU A 14 16.23 -9.54 -10.31
CA LEU A 14 15.16 -9.35 -9.31
C LEU A 14 13.82 -9.04 -9.97
N CYS A 15 13.79 -8.29 -11.08
CA CYS A 15 12.56 -8.14 -11.88
C CYS A 15 12.05 -9.48 -12.41
N SER A 16 12.93 -10.34 -12.92
CA SER A 16 12.56 -11.70 -13.35
C SER A 16 11.99 -12.52 -12.18
N LYS A 17 12.62 -12.41 -11.00
CA LYS A 17 12.14 -13.06 -9.76
C LYS A 17 10.75 -12.55 -9.34
N LEU A 18 10.49 -11.24 -9.46
CA LEU A 18 9.17 -10.64 -9.19
C LEU A 18 8.09 -11.15 -10.17
N LYS A 19 8.40 -11.18 -11.48
CA LYS A 19 7.50 -11.69 -12.53
C LYS A 19 7.10 -13.15 -12.26
N ASN A 20 8.06 -13.96 -11.85
CA ASN A 20 7.88 -15.40 -11.62
C ASN A 20 7.61 -15.77 -10.15
N SER A 21 7.29 -14.81 -9.30
CA SER A 21 7.13 -14.99 -7.84
C SER A 21 6.33 -16.23 -7.44
N GLN A 22 5.19 -16.48 -8.08
CA GLN A 22 4.31 -17.60 -7.74
C GLN A 22 4.92 -18.99 -7.99
N ASN A 23 5.92 -19.07 -8.87
CA ASN A 23 6.63 -20.31 -9.21
C ASN A 23 8.02 -20.37 -8.58
N ASP A 24 8.41 -19.33 -7.83
CA ASP A 24 9.73 -19.24 -7.22
C ASP A 24 9.70 -19.95 -5.85
N PRO A 25 10.57 -20.97 -5.62
CA PRO A 25 10.54 -21.74 -4.38
C PRO A 25 10.94 -20.94 -3.14
N ASP A 26 11.60 -19.80 -3.33
CA ASP A 26 11.97 -18.90 -2.23
C ASP A 26 10.92 -17.82 -1.99
N PHE A 27 9.90 -17.67 -2.84
CA PHE A 27 8.84 -16.69 -2.59
C PHE A 27 8.04 -17.10 -1.35
N LEU A 28 7.85 -16.14 -0.44
CA LEU A 28 7.14 -16.39 0.83
C LEU A 28 5.74 -15.78 0.81
N PHE A 29 5.63 -14.47 0.59
CA PHE A 29 4.34 -13.76 0.60
C PHE A 29 4.43 -12.36 -0.03
N ASP A 30 3.26 -11.79 -0.36
CA ASP A 30 3.12 -10.40 -0.74
C ASP A 30 3.16 -9.50 0.51
N GLY A 31 4.17 -8.63 0.58
CA GLY A 31 4.44 -7.75 1.72
C GLY A 31 3.63 -6.46 1.72
N GLY A 32 2.67 -6.30 0.81
CA GLY A 32 1.80 -5.13 0.72
C GLY A 32 2.03 -4.33 -0.56
N HIS A 33 1.80 -3.02 -0.53
CA HIS A 33 1.78 -2.22 -1.75
C HIS A 33 3.09 -2.30 -2.54
N ASN A 34 4.22 -2.16 -1.83
CA ASN A 34 5.51 -1.91 -2.45
C ASN A 34 6.49 -3.09 -2.43
N LEU A 35 6.18 -4.19 -1.74
CA LEU A 35 7.18 -5.20 -1.38
C LEU A 35 6.73 -6.63 -1.66
N TYR A 36 7.62 -7.46 -2.20
CA TYR A 36 7.52 -8.92 -2.14
C TYR A 36 8.61 -9.48 -1.23
N VAL A 37 8.28 -10.53 -0.49
CA VAL A 37 9.18 -11.14 0.49
C VAL A 37 9.56 -12.55 0.06
N TYR A 38 10.87 -12.81 0.08
CA TYR A 38 11.49 -14.08 -0.28
C TYR A 38 12.36 -14.60 0.86
N LYS A 39 12.67 -15.88 0.84
CA LYS A 39 13.72 -16.49 1.64
C LYS A 39 15.06 -15.93 1.19
N SER A 40 15.86 -15.47 2.15
CA SER A 40 17.18 -14.92 1.83
C SER A 40 18.20 -16.01 1.49
N PRO A 41 19.18 -15.74 0.63
CA PRO A 41 20.37 -16.60 0.50
C PRO A 41 21.11 -16.78 1.84
N PHE A 42 21.06 -15.78 2.74
CA PHE A 42 21.61 -15.89 4.10
C PHE A 42 20.86 -16.87 5.00
N ALA A 43 19.66 -17.30 4.61
CA ALA A 43 18.83 -18.24 5.37
C ALA A 43 19.50 -19.59 5.65
N GLU A 44 20.46 -19.97 4.81
CA GLU A 44 21.20 -21.20 5.01
C GLU A 44 22.01 -21.18 6.33
N LYS A 45 22.60 -20.04 6.67
CA LYS A 45 23.42 -19.84 7.88
C LYS A 45 22.64 -19.18 9.01
N TRP A 46 21.65 -18.38 8.67
CA TRP A 46 20.77 -17.68 9.60
C TRP A 46 19.30 -17.96 9.25
N PRO A 47 18.75 -19.12 9.67
CA PRO A 47 17.35 -19.46 9.44
C PRO A 47 16.42 -18.32 9.84
N GLY A 48 15.36 -18.09 9.06
CA GLY A 48 14.45 -16.94 9.23
C GLY A 48 14.89 -15.65 8.53
N ALA A 49 16.04 -15.61 7.86
CA ALA A 49 16.45 -14.45 7.08
C ALA A 49 15.54 -14.19 5.87
N PHE A 50 15.11 -12.94 5.71
CA PHE A 50 14.31 -12.49 4.57
C PHE A 50 15.14 -11.72 3.54
N MET A 51 14.74 -11.85 2.28
CA MET A 51 15.09 -10.94 1.21
C MET A 51 13.82 -10.22 0.78
N VAL A 52 13.77 -8.91 0.97
CA VAL A 52 12.61 -8.07 0.69
C VAL A 52 12.91 -7.25 -0.55
N ILE A 53 12.14 -7.45 -1.63
CA ILE A 53 12.36 -6.80 -2.92
C ILE A 53 11.31 -5.71 -3.14
N PHE A 54 11.74 -4.50 -3.48
CA PHE A 54 10.84 -3.42 -3.87
C PHE A 54 10.21 -3.73 -5.23
N LYS A 55 8.89 -3.62 -5.39
CA LYS A 55 8.21 -4.06 -6.62
C LYS A 55 8.63 -3.25 -7.86
N ARG A 56 8.73 -1.92 -7.74
CA ARG A 56 9.19 -1.05 -8.84
C ARG A 56 10.69 -1.21 -9.06
N HIS A 57 11.13 -1.22 -10.32
CA HIS A 57 12.57 -1.19 -10.64
C HIS A 57 13.13 0.20 -10.32
N ILE A 58 13.68 0.35 -9.11
CA ILE A 58 14.51 1.48 -8.68
C ILE A 58 15.83 0.94 -8.12
N TYR A 59 16.87 1.75 -8.11
CA TYR A 59 18.21 1.35 -7.68
C TYR A 59 18.47 1.74 -6.23
N GLU A 60 18.06 2.95 -5.87
CA GLU A 60 18.36 3.57 -4.59
C GLU A 60 17.12 3.83 -3.74
N GLN A 61 17.29 3.78 -2.42
CA GLN A 61 16.20 4.06 -1.48
C GLN A 61 15.70 5.51 -1.61
N SER A 62 16.57 6.43 -2.04
CA SER A 62 16.22 7.83 -2.34
C SER A 62 15.32 8.00 -3.56
N GLU A 63 15.10 6.94 -4.35
CA GLU A 63 14.18 6.94 -5.50
C GLU A 63 12.78 6.41 -5.14
N ILE A 64 12.57 5.99 -3.87
CA ILE A 64 11.23 5.73 -3.34
C ILE A 64 10.49 7.07 -3.30
N ARG A 65 9.22 7.06 -3.73
CA ARG A 65 8.39 8.28 -3.68
C ARG A 65 8.18 8.71 -2.22
N PRO A 66 8.11 10.01 -1.93
CA PRO A 66 7.83 10.49 -0.58
C PRO A 66 6.57 9.85 0.04
N SER A 67 5.50 9.69 -0.75
CA SER A 67 4.25 9.05 -0.33
C SER A 67 4.37 7.55 0.00
N ASP A 68 5.29 6.84 -0.67
CA ASP A 68 5.56 5.40 -0.49
C ASP A 68 6.54 5.09 0.65
N LEU A 69 7.40 6.04 0.98
CA LEU A 69 8.51 5.83 1.91
C LEU A 69 8.05 5.41 3.31
N PRO A 70 7.04 6.07 3.94
CA PRO A 70 6.55 5.65 5.25
C PRO A 70 6.00 4.23 5.26
N ASP A 71 5.20 3.86 4.26
CA ASP A 71 4.60 2.51 4.16
C ASP A 71 5.69 1.44 3.97
N THR A 72 6.69 1.74 3.15
CA THR A 72 7.83 0.85 2.90
C THR A 72 8.63 0.61 4.18
N LEU A 73 9.00 1.67 4.89
CA LEU A 73 9.77 1.57 6.14
C LEU A 73 8.98 0.86 7.24
N HIS A 74 7.68 1.16 7.39
CA HIS A 74 6.82 0.45 8.34
C HIS A 74 6.70 -1.03 8.01
N SER A 75 6.62 -1.40 6.74
CA SER A 75 6.59 -2.81 6.32
C SER A 75 7.88 -3.54 6.70
N LEU A 76 9.05 -2.93 6.47
CA LEU A 76 10.34 -3.50 6.90
C LEU A 76 10.41 -3.70 8.41
N VAL A 77 9.87 -2.76 9.20
CA VAL A 77 9.77 -2.90 10.67
C VAL A 77 8.82 -4.02 11.07
N CYS A 78 7.70 -4.21 10.37
CA CYS A 78 6.79 -5.34 10.63
C CYS A 78 7.50 -6.69 10.43
N PHE A 79 8.30 -6.80 9.37
CA PHE A 79 9.10 -8.00 9.11
C PHE A 79 10.18 -8.23 10.17
N GLU A 80 10.85 -7.16 10.61
CA GLU A 80 11.81 -7.24 11.72
C GLU A 80 11.13 -7.78 12.99
N LYS A 81 9.98 -7.22 13.38
CA LYS A 81 9.22 -7.67 14.56
C LYS A 81 8.84 -9.14 14.46
N ALA A 82 8.32 -9.55 13.30
CA ALA A 82 7.95 -10.94 13.04
C ALA A 82 9.14 -11.88 13.20
N ILE A 83 10.29 -11.54 12.60
CA ILE A 83 11.53 -12.32 12.75
C ILE A 83 11.94 -12.39 14.21
N ARG A 84 11.98 -11.27 14.93
CA ARG A 84 12.38 -11.26 16.34
C ARG A 84 11.46 -12.13 17.21
N LYS A 85 10.15 -12.04 16.99
CA LYS A 85 9.14 -12.78 17.77
C LYS A 85 9.20 -14.29 17.50
N VAL A 86 9.32 -14.69 16.24
CA VAL A 86 9.31 -16.12 15.86
C VAL A 86 10.65 -16.80 16.16
N THR A 87 11.76 -16.11 15.93
CA THR A 87 13.10 -16.72 16.03
C THR A 87 13.76 -16.52 17.39
N ASN A 88 13.25 -15.59 18.21
CA ASN A 88 13.88 -15.15 19.45
C ASN A 88 15.37 -14.76 19.26
N CYS A 89 15.70 -14.23 18.08
CA CYS A 89 17.05 -13.79 17.78
C CYS A 89 17.49 -12.66 18.73
N LYS A 90 18.79 -12.57 18.99
CA LYS A 90 19.39 -11.54 19.85
C LYS A 90 19.30 -10.15 19.22
N ARG A 91 19.51 -10.07 17.91
CA ARG A 91 19.57 -8.82 17.13
C ARG A 91 19.32 -9.10 15.65
N ILE A 92 19.11 -8.03 14.88
CA ILE A 92 18.85 -8.07 13.45
C ILE A 92 19.91 -7.24 12.73
N ASN A 93 20.40 -7.77 11.62
CA ASN A 93 21.12 -6.99 10.62
C ASN A 93 20.16 -6.69 9.47
N LEU A 94 19.80 -5.42 9.28
CA LEU A 94 19.05 -4.94 8.13
C LEU A 94 20.03 -4.29 7.15
N VAL A 95 20.23 -4.88 5.98
CA VAL A 95 21.25 -4.44 5.02
C VAL A 95 20.74 -4.36 3.60
N LYS A 96 21.22 -3.37 2.85
CA LYS A 96 21.01 -3.22 1.40
C LYS A 96 22.35 -3.45 0.70
N PHE A 97 22.44 -4.48 -0.14
CA PHE A 97 23.60 -4.69 -1.00
C PHE A 97 23.30 -4.14 -2.40
N ALA A 98 24.14 -3.23 -2.90
CA ALA A 98 23.90 -2.53 -4.17
C ALA A 98 24.95 -2.86 -5.26
N ASN A 99 25.90 -3.75 -4.97
CA ASN A 99 27.03 -4.01 -5.87
C ASN A 99 26.73 -4.98 -7.01
N VAL A 100 25.72 -5.85 -6.86
CA VAL A 100 25.43 -6.94 -7.82
C VAL A 100 24.10 -6.73 -8.54
N ALA A 101 23.00 -6.75 -7.78
CA ALA A 101 21.67 -6.52 -8.34
C ALA A 101 21.31 -5.03 -8.23
N HIS A 102 21.27 -4.36 -9.38
CA HIS A 102 20.78 -2.99 -9.48
C HIS A 102 19.24 -2.97 -9.45
N HIS A 103 18.67 -3.35 -8.32
CA HIS A 103 17.24 -3.24 -8.01
C HIS A 103 17.12 -3.25 -6.50
N LEU A 104 16.47 -2.24 -5.94
CA LEU A 104 16.31 -2.04 -4.50
C LEU A 104 15.72 -3.27 -3.82
N HIS A 105 16.51 -3.82 -2.90
CA HIS A 105 16.13 -4.92 -2.02
C HIS A 105 16.90 -4.81 -0.71
N TRP A 106 16.36 -5.43 0.33
CA TRP A 106 16.97 -5.52 1.65
C TRP A 106 17.08 -6.96 2.10
N HIS A 107 18.09 -7.25 2.89
CA HIS A 107 18.19 -8.48 3.66
C HIS A 107 17.93 -8.18 5.13
N ILE A 108 17.03 -8.95 5.75
CA ILE A 108 16.75 -8.90 7.18
C ILE A 108 17.27 -10.19 7.79
N ILE A 109 18.40 -10.12 8.49
CA ILE A 109 19.16 -11.29 8.91
C ILE A 109 19.13 -11.39 10.45
N PRO A 110 18.46 -12.40 11.03
CA PRO A 110 18.50 -12.64 12.46
C PRO A 110 19.88 -13.12 12.91
N ARG A 111 20.34 -12.60 14.05
CA ARG A 111 21.58 -13.02 14.73
C ARG A 111 21.27 -13.58 16.10
N TYR A 112 21.85 -14.73 16.42
CA TYR A 112 21.48 -15.57 17.55
C TYR A 112 22.46 -15.44 18.73
N GLN A 113 21.97 -15.73 19.94
CA GLN A 113 22.78 -15.61 21.16
C GLN A 113 23.92 -16.63 21.24
N ASN A 114 23.75 -17.79 20.61
CA ASN A 114 24.71 -18.90 20.62
C ASN A 114 25.75 -18.83 19.48
N GLU A 115 25.83 -17.73 18.73
CA GLU A 115 26.86 -17.57 17.70
C GLU A 115 28.26 -17.40 18.31
N ASN A 116 29.28 -17.99 17.66
CA ASN A 116 30.70 -17.87 18.03
C ASN A 116 31.29 -16.51 17.62
N PHE A 117 30.86 -15.98 16.47
CA PHE A 117 31.39 -14.76 15.87
C PHE A 117 30.36 -13.62 15.98
N SER A 118 29.88 -13.35 17.20
CA SER A 118 28.78 -12.40 17.44
C SER A 118 29.14 -10.94 17.14
N GLU A 119 30.42 -10.60 17.10
CA GLU A 119 30.92 -9.25 16.84
C GLU A 119 31.23 -9.01 15.35
N ASN A 120 31.30 -10.07 14.54
CA ASN A 120 31.50 -9.99 13.11
C ASN A 120 30.20 -9.73 12.36
N CYS A 121 30.30 -9.07 11.22
CA CYS A 121 29.18 -8.83 10.32
C CYS A 121 28.82 -10.11 9.55
N SER A 122 27.54 -10.29 9.19
CA SER A 122 27.07 -11.51 8.51
C SER A 122 27.80 -11.79 7.19
N TRP A 123 28.21 -10.75 6.46
CA TRP A 123 28.94 -10.89 5.20
C TRP A 123 30.43 -11.21 5.37
N GLU A 124 31.02 -10.99 6.55
CA GLU A 124 32.41 -11.40 6.85
C GLU A 124 32.50 -12.92 7.14
N LEU A 125 31.34 -13.55 7.38
CA LEU A 125 31.22 -14.94 7.80
C LEU A 125 30.77 -15.85 6.64
N GLN A 126 30.93 -15.39 5.39
CA GLN A 126 30.62 -16.14 4.17
C GLN A 126 31.41 -17.45 4.06
N ASP A 127 32.63 -17.49 4.60
CA ASP A 127 33.49 -18.68 4.52
C ASP A 127 33.30 -19.65 5.70
N LYS A 128 32.52 -19.26 6.72
CA LYS A 128 32.28 -20.09 7.92
C LYS A 128 31.18 -21.11 7.72
N THR A 129 31.38 -22.35 8.14
CA THR A 129 30.31 -23.37 8.13
C THR A 129 29.30 -23.11 9.25
N LYS A 130 28.15 -23.80 9.19
CA LYS A 130 27.12 -23.71 10.25
C LYS A 130 27.67 -24.21 11.59
N GLU A 131 28.51 -25.23 11.55
CA GLU A 131 29.18 -25.82 12.72
C GLU A 131 30.15 -24.85 13.36
N GLU A 132 30.87 -24.05 12.57
CA GLU A 132 31.76 -23.01 13.09
C GLU A 132 30.98 -21.82 13.64
N LEU A 133 29.82 -21.49 13.06
CA LEU A 133 29.04 -20.31 13.43
C LEU A 133 28.38 -20.42 14.80
N TYR A 134 28.00 -21.62 15.24
CA TYR A 134 27.18 -21.81 16.44
C TYR A 134 27.88 -22.68 17.49
N LYS A 135 27.87 -22.22 18.75
CA LYS A 135 28.39 -22.98 19.91
C LYS A 135 27.74 -24.34 20.06
N ARG A 136 26.44 -24.41 19.74
CA ARG A 136 25.61 -25.62 19.72
C ARG A 136 24.65 -25.49 18.56
N ILE A 137 24.62 -26.50 17.70
CA ILE A 137 23.65 -26.59 16.61
C ILE A 137 22.43 -27.35 17.11
N ASP A 138 21.30 -26.67 17.15
CA ASP A 138 20.01 -27.34 17.12
C ASP A 138 19.78 -27.82 15.68
N LYS A 139 19.73 -29.15 15.47
CA LYS A 139 19.57 -29.73 14.13
C LYS A 139 18.20 -29.42 13.53
N ASP A 140 17.18 -29.29 14.37
CA ASP A 140 15.83 -28.95 13.91
C ASP A 140 15.79 -27.51 13.38
N PHE A 141 16.64 -26.64 13.92
CA PHE A 141 16.77 -25.25 13.51
C PHE A 141 17.20 -25.07 12.04
N PHE A 142 17.99 -26.00 11.51
CA PHE A 142 18.45 -26.01 10.11
C PHE A 142 17.72 -27.01 9.22
N ASN A 143 16.74 -27.74 9.78
CA ASN A 143 15.95 -28.68 9.00
C ASN A 143 15.19 -27.93 7.88
N LYS A 144 15.20 -28.47 6.66
CA LYS A 144 14.47 -27.90 5.52
C LYS A 144 12.97 -27.86 5.78
N ASP A 145 12.44 -28.82 6.55
CA ASP A 145 11.03 -28.92 6.90
C ASP A 145 10.66 -28.09 8.14
N ASN A 146 11.59 -27.29 8.68
CA ASN A 146 11.31 -26.45 9.83
C ASN A 146 10.18 -25.46 9.51
N PRO A 147 9.09 -25.44 10.30
CA PRO A 147 7.93 -24.58 10.06
C PRO A 147 8.20 -23.09 10.35
N ILE A 148 9.45 -22.70 10.66
CA ILE A 148 9.86 -21.32 10.96
C ILE A 148 9.34 -20.34 9.92
N TYR A 149 9.43 -20.65 8.62
CA TYR A 149 8.95 -19.75 7.57
C TYR A 149 7.43 -19.65 7.52
N ASN A 150 6.69 -20.73 7.80
CA ASN A 150 5.23 -20.67 7.90
C ASN A 150 4.80 -19.76 9.08
N LYS A 151 5.48 -19.86 10.23
CA LYS A 151 5.25 -18.99 11.39
C LYS A 151 5.62 -17.53 11.08
N LEU A 152 6.74 -17.32 10.38
CA LEU A 152 7.17 -15.99 9.96
C LEU A 152 6.20 -15.33 8.99
N ILE A 153 5.64 -16.08 8.03
CA ILE A 153 4.61 -15.59 7.12
C ILE A 153 3.38 -15.14 7.93
N GLN A 154 2.87 -16.01 8.80
CA GLN A 154 1.69 -15.71 9.64
C GLN A 154 1.90 -14.46 10.50
N GLU A 155 3.04 -14.37 11.18
CA GLU A 155 3.36 -13.23 12.05
C GLU A 155 3.61 -11.95 11.25
N SER A 156 4.25 -12.03 10.08
CA SER A 156 4.48 -10.86 9.23
C SER A 156 3.16 -10.28 8.71
N LEU A 157 2.24 -11.14 8.28
CA LEU A 157 0.90 -10.73 7.86
C LEU A 157 0.09 -10.15 9.04
N PHE A 158 0.26 -10.70 10.24
CA PHE A 158 -0.33 -10.14 11.46
C PHE A 158 0.22 -8.73 11.75
N GLU A 159 1.54 -8.53 11.75
CA GLU A 159 2.16 -7.22 12.01
C GLU A 159 1.75 -6.19 10.94
N ILE A 160 1.73 -6.57 9.65
CA ILE A 160 1.23 -5.71 8.58
C ILE A 160 -0.22 -5.29 8.83
N LYS A 161 -1.11 -6.24 9.13
CA LYS A 161 -2.54 -5.96 9.33
C LYS A 161 -2.82 -5.04 10.51
N ASN A 162 -1.98 -5.11 11.55
CA ASN A 162 -2.14 -4.37 12.80
C ASN A 162 -1.24 -3.12 12.90
N ARG A 163 -0.48 -2.78 11.85
CA ARG A 163 0.36 -1.59 11.87
C ARG A 163 -0.46 -0.31 11.93
N SER A 164 0.11 0.72 12.56
CA SER A 164 -0.43 2.07 12.48
C SER A 164 -0.22 2.61 11.05
N SER A 165 -1.27 2.57 10.23
CA SER A 165 -1.29 3.36 8.99
C SER A 165 -1.28 4.86 9.33
N PRO A 166 -0.55 5.71 8.58
CA PRO A 166 -0.81 7.14 8.59
C PRO A 166 -2.29 7.41 8.28
N TYR A 167 -2.81 8.54 8.74
CA TYR A 167 -4.13 8.98 8.32
C TYR A 167 -4.17 9.05 6.80
N PHE A 168 -5.29 8.72 6.18
CA PHE A 168 -5.52 9.05 4.78
C PHE A 168 -6.57 10.15 4.67
N GLY A 169 -6.47 10.92 3.59
CA GLY A 169 -7.51 11.82 3.14
C GLY A 169 -7.86 11.49 1.70
N CYS A 170 -9.14 11.26 1.42
CA CYS A 170 -9.59 11.06 0.04
C CYS A 170 -10.77 11.94 -0.35
N ALA A 171 -10.81 12.25 -1.64
CA ALA A 171 -11.80 13.09 -2.29
C ALA A 171 -12.89 12.23 -2.94
N LEU A 172 -14.11 12.42 -2.47
CA LEU A 172 -15.33 12.03 -3.15
C LEU A 172 -15.74 13.19 -4.06
N PHE A 173 -15.49 13.07 -5.36
CA PHE A 173 -16.07 13.99 -6.34
C PHE A 173 -17.43 13.47 -6.77
N LEU A 174 -18.46 14.30 -6.64
CA LEU A 174 -19.80 13.99 -7.10
C LEU A 174 -20.15 14.85 -8.30
N ARG A 175 -21.01 14.33 -9.16
CA ARG A 175 -21.70 15.13 -10.18
C ARG A 175 -23.12 14.62 -10.40
N PRO A 176 -24.05 15.49 -10.78
CA PRO A 176 -25.36 15.06 -11.23
C PRO A 176 -25.31 14.51 -12.66
N VAL A 177 -26.19 13.55 -12.96
CA VAL A 177 -26.43 13.08 -14.34
C VAL A 177 -27.12 14.17 -15.16
N ASP A 178 -27.98 14.98 -14.53
CA ASP A 178 -28.64 16.12 -15.16
C ASP A 178 -27.63 17.23 -15.54
N LEU A 179 -27.57 17.56 -16.83
CA LEU A 179 -26.62 18.54 -17.38
C LEU A 179 -26.92 19.98 -16.94
N ASN A 180 -28.19 20.33 -16.71
CA ASN A 180 -28.55 21.67 -16.24
C ASN A 180 -28.07 21.86 -14.80
N LEU A 181 -28.29 20.87 -13.95
CA LEU A 181 -27.79 20.87 -12.57
C LEU A 181 -26.25 20.86 -12.56
N ARG A 182 -25.63 20.09 -13.46
CA ARG A 182 -24.17 20.05 -13.64
C ARG A 182 -23.59 21.42 -14.00
N SER A 183 -24.22 22.16 -14.91
CA SER A 183 -23.77 23.51 -15.31
C SER A 183 -23.82 24.55 -14.18
N GLN A 184 -24.63 24.29 -13.16
CA GLN A 184 -24.81 25.18 -12.00
C GLN A 184 -24.07 24.67 -10.76
N TYR A 185 -23.28 23.59 -10.88
CA TYR A 185 -22.68 22.87 -9.75
C TYR A 185 -21.91 23.77 -8.78
N SER A 186 -21.13 24.73 -9.30
CA SER A 186 -20.31 25.65 -8.50
C SER A 186 -21.12 26.61 -7.62
N LYS A 187 -22.41 26.80 -7.89
CA LYS A 187 -23.31 27.66 -7.10
C LYS A 187 -23.77 26.99 -5.81
N TYR A 188 -23.76 25.66 -5.76
CA TYR A 188 -24.24 24.92 -4.60
C TYR A 188 -23.15 24.79 -3.53
N THR A 189 -23.59 24.80 -2.28
CA THR A 189 -22.75 24.46 -1.14
C THR A 189 -22.51 22.94 -1.07
N PRO A 190 -21.44 22.48 -0.40
CA PRO A 190 -21.24 21.05 -0.16
C PRO A 190 -22.46 20.38 0.51
N ASP A 191 -23.11 21.07 1.45
CA ASP A 191 -24.31 20.57 2.13
C ASP A 191 -25.49 20.31 1.21
N GLU A 192 -25.74 21.23 0.27
CA GLU A 192 -26.82 21.07 -0.72
C GLU A 192 -26.54 19.90 -1.66
N ILE A 193 -25.29 19.76 -2.11
CA ILE A 193 -24.85 18.64 -2.95
C ILE A 193 -25.03 17.32 -2.21
N ILE A 194 -24.57 17.23 -0.95
CA ILE A 194 -24.73 16.04 -0.11
C ILE A 194 -26.21 15.66 0.02
N ARG A 195 -27.07 16.64 0.31
CA ARG A 195 -28.52 16.43 0.44
C ARG A 195 -29.11 15.89 -0.85
N MET A 196 -28.88 16.57 -1.98
CA MET A 196 -29.43 16.16 -3.28
C MET A 196 -28.96 14.76 -3.71
N ALA A 197 -27.68 14.44 -3.49
CA ALA A 197 -27.11 13.14 -3.81
C ALA A 197 -27.67 12.00 -2.94
N ARG A 198 -27.98 12.26 -1.67
CA ARG A 198 -28.62 11.29 -0.78
C ARG A 198 -30.10 11.08 -1.07
N GLU A 199 -30.82 12.15 -1.42
CA GLU A 199 -32.24 12.09 -1.75
C GLU A 199 -32.49 11.33 -3.06
N ASN A 200 -31.60 11.50 -4.06
CA ASN A 200 -31.78 10.92 -5.39
C ASN A 200 -30.50 10.22 -5.90
N PRO A 201 -29.99 9.18 -5.23
CA PRO A 201 -28.66 8.62 -5.52
C PRO A 201 -28.52 8.04 -6.94
N ASN A 202 -29.62 7.60 -7.56
CA ASN A 202 -29.64 7.14 -8.95
C ASN A 202 -29.36 8.26 -9.97
N GLN A 203 -29.49 9.53 -9.59
CA GLN A 203 -29.26 10.70 -10.45
C GLN A 203 -27.88 11.33 -10.23
N TRP A 204 -27.01 10.64 -9.49
CA TRP A 204 -25.70 11.13 -9.10
C TRP A 204 -24.62 10.09 -9.38
N GLU A 205 -23.43 10.60 -9.68
CA GLU A 205 -22.26 9.81 -10.03
C GLU A 205 -21.08 10.24 -9.18
N CYS A 206 -20.20 9.31 -8.83
CA CYS A 206 -18.92 9.59 -8.19
C CYS A 206 -17.76 9.35 -9.14
N LEU A 207 -16.74 10.20 -9.08
CA LEU A 207 -15.49 9.96 -9.77
C LEU A 207 -14.71 8.88 -9.05
N LEU A 208 -14.26 7.88 -9.80
CA LEU A 208 -13.25 6.94 -9.37
C LEU A 208 -12.06 7.01 -10.34
N MET A 209 -10.87 6.70 -9.84
CA MET A 209 -9.67 6.54 -10.63
C MET A 209 -9.32 5.07 -10.80
N LYS A 210 -8.73 4.73 -11.95
CA LYS A 210 -8.01 3.48 -12.13
C LYS A 210 -6.52 3.75 -11.96
N ARG A 211 -5.90 3.11 -10.96
CA ARG A 211 -4.47 3.23 -10.70
C ARG A 211 -3.67 2.46 -11.76
N ASN A 212 -2.51 2.99 -12.16
CA ASN A 212 -1.64 2.32 -13.11
C ASN A 212 -1.15 0.99 -12.52
N TYR A 213 -0.73 0.95 -11.26
CA TYR A 213 -0.09 -0.23 -10.65
C TYR A 213 -1.06 -1.23 -9.97
N TYR A 214 -2.37 -1.09 -10.17
CA TYR A 214 -3.38 -1.99 -9.59
C TYR A 214 -4.33 -2.51 -10.67
N ASP A 215 -4.61 -3.81 -10.65
CA ASP A 215 -5.38 -4.46 -11.71
C ASP A 215 -6.86 -4.09 -11.59
N TYR A 216 -7.37 -3.29 -12.55
CA TYR A 216 -8.79 -2.97 -12.75
C TYR A 216 -9.59 -2.49 -11.53
N ALA A 217 -8.93 -2.18 -10.42
CA ALA A 217 -9.61 -1.62 -9.25
C ALA A 217 -9.74 -0.12 -9.41
N TRP A 218 -10.96 0.33 -9.21
CA TRP A 218 -11.32 1.73 -9.10
C TRP A 218 -11.23 2.16 -7.64
N ASP A 219 -10.71 3.36 -7.37
CA ASP A 219 -10.64 3.95 -6.02
C ASP A 219 -10.84 5.48 -6.08
N PHE A 220 -11.02 6.12 -4.93
CA PHE A 220 -11.06 7.58 -4.82
C PHE A 220 -9.68 8.21 -5.03
N ILE A 221 -9.69 9.50 -5.33
CA ILE A 221 -8.47 10.33 -5.39
C ILE A 221 -8.03 10.69 -3.98
N GLY A 222 -6.74 10.56 -3.69
CA GLY A 222 -6.22 10.73 -2.35
C GLY A 222 -5.30 9.60 -1.93
N GLY A 223 -4.71 9.79 -0.76
CA GLY A 223 -3.62 8.96 -0.29
C GLY A 223 -3.32 9.17 1.19
N ASN A 224 -2.18 8.64 1.59
CA ASN A 224 -1.67 8.76 2.95
C ASN A 224 -1.18 10.18 3.21
N CYS A 225 -1.49 10.70 4.40
CA CYS A 225 -0.97 11.96 4.88
C CYS A 225 0.53 11.84 5.19
N GLU A 226 1.25 12.91 4.88
CA GLU A 226 2.61 13.11 5.36
C GLU A 226 2.64 13.34 6.88
N ILE A 227 3.84 13.27 7.46
CA ILE A 227 4.03 13.54 8.89
C ILE A 227 3.64 15.00 9.17
N ASN A 228 2.79 15.22 10.18
CA ASN A 228 2.23 16.53 10.55
C ASN A 228 1.30 17.16 9.50
N GLU A 229 0.80 16.38 8.54
CA GLU A 229 -0.21 16.83 7.60
C GLU A 229 -1.62 16.51 8.11
N TYR A 230 -2.51 17.51 8.05
CA TYR A 230 -3.93 17.26 8.32
C TYR A 230 -4.57 16.52 7.13
N PRO A 231 -5.55 15.62 7.35
CA PRO A 231 -6.09 14.80 6.29
C PRO A 231 -6.74 15.56 5.13
N GLU A 232 -7.34 16.72 5.38
CA GLU A 232 -7.83 17.61 4.32
C GLU A 232 -6.70 18.14 3.43
N PHE A 233 -5.53 18.44 3.98
CA PHE A 233 -4.38 18.92 3.22
C PHE A 233 -3.72 17.79 2.43
N GLY A 234 -3.61 16.60 3.03
CA GLY A 234 -3.18 15.40 2.30
C GLY A 234 -4.10 15.09 1.12
N MET A 235 -5.42 15.16 1.33
CA MET A 235 -6.39 15.00 0.25
C MET A 235 -6.19 16.04 -0.87
N MET A 236 -6.03 17.33 -0.53
CA MET A 236 -5.81 18.39 -1.52
C MET A 236 -4.48 18.22 -2.30
N ARG A 237 -3.40 17.87 -1.60
CA ARG A 237 -2.07 17.64 -2.20
C ARG A 237 -2.11 16.45 -3.17
N GLU A 238 -2.64 15.32 -2.73
CA GLU A 238 -2.74 14.11 -3.55
C GLU A 238 -3.61 14.35 -4.79
N VAL A 239 -4.75 15.04 -4.66
CA VAL A 239 -5.58 15.41 -5.82
C VAL A 239 -4.82 16.28 -6.81
N LEU A 240 -4.02 17.23 -6.33
CA LEU A 240 -3.20 18.08 -7.19
C LEU A 240 -2.08 17.27 -7.88
N GLU A 241 -1.42 16.37 -7.17
CA GLU A 241 -0.29 15.58 -7.68
C GLU A 241 -0.73 14.46 -8.63
N GLU A 242 -1.86 13.79 -8.34
CA GLU A 242 -2.35 12.63 -9.10
C GLU A 242 -3.10 13.05 -10.37
N VAL A 243 -3.88 14.15 -10.33
CA VAL A 243 -4.72 14.57 -11.46
C VAL A 243 -4.57 16.04 -11.87
N GLY A 244 -3.86 16.86 -11.10
CA GLY A 244 -3.64 18.27 -11.42
C GLY A 244 -4.79 19.18 -11.02
N TRP A 245 -5.72 18.71 -10.18
CA TRP A 245 -6.93 19.46 -9.85
C TRP A 245 -6.77 20.23 -8.56
N LYS A 246 -7.33 21.44 -8.53
CA LYS A 246 -7.46 22.24 -7.32
C LYS A 246 -8.87 22.12 -6.77
N ILE A 247 -8.96 22.11 -5.45
CA ILE A 247 -10.21 21.99 -4.72
C ILE A 247 -10.60 23.37 -4.20
N GLU A 248 -11.80 23.83 -4.55
CA GLU A 248 -12.35 25.11 -4.11
C GLU A 248 -12.99 24.99 -2.73
N LYS A 249 -13.79 23.94 -2.54
CA LYS A 249 -14.56 23.68 -1.30
C LYS A 249 -14.51 22.20 -0.99
N TYR A 250 -14.53 21.86 0.29
CA TYR A 250 -14.63 20.47 0.72
C TYR A 250 -15.45 20.34 2.00
N LYS A 251 -15.97 19.14 2.26
CA LYS A 251 -16.65 18.81 3.51
C LYS A 251 -16.45 17.34 3.87
N GLU A 252 -16.09 17.06 5.12
CA GLU A 252 -16.05 15.67 5.63
C GLU A 252 -17.44 15.04 5.51
N VAL A 253 -17.51 13.87 4.90
CA VAL A 253 -18.78 13.13 4.75
C VAL A 253 -18.80 11.84 5.55
N THR A 254 -17.66 11.18 5.71
CA THR A 254 -17.50 9.97 6.52
C THR A 254 -16.02 9.78 6.87
N ARG A 255 -15.72 8.97 7.88
CA ARG A 255 -14.34 8.63 8.27
C ARG A 255 -14.21 7.12 8.43
N GLN A 256 -12.99 6.63 8.63
CA GLN A 256 -12.75 5.23 8.96
C GLN A 256 -12.23 5.10 10.37
N TRP A 257 -12.87 4.29 11.20
CA TRP A 257 -12.36 3.87 12.51
C TRP A 257 -11.79 2.45 12.44
N LYS A 258 -10.62 2.25 13.04
CA LYS A 258 -10.03 0.92 13.22
C LYS A 258 -9.41 0.84 14.61
N MET A 259 -9.89 -0.12 15.41
CA MET A 259 -9.40 -0.38 16.77
C MET A 259 -9.41 0.85 17.69
N GLY A 260 -10.49 1.65 17.63
CA GLY A 260 -10.64 2.85 18.46
C GLY A 260 -9.84 4.07 18.01
N ALA A 261 -9.13 3.99 16.89
CA ALA A 261 -8.43 5.12 16.27
C ALA A 261 -9.04 5.47 14.91
N ILE A 262 -9.05 6.76 14.58
CA ILE A 262 -9.38 7.21 13.23
C ILE A 262 -8.22 6.83 12.30
N LYS A 263 -8.54 6.33 11.11
CA LYS A 263 -7.57 5.92 10.07
C LYS A 263 -7.61 6.79 8.83
N GLY A 264 -8.71 7.50 8.61
CA GLY A 264 -8.76 8.49 7.55
C GLY A 264 -10.15 9.03 7.33
N PHE A 265 -10.22 9.92 6.36
CA PHE A 265 -11.38 10.78 6.12
C PHE A 265 -11.74 10.76 4.64
N VAL A 266 -13.03 10.77 4.37
CA VAL A 266 -13.59 10.97 3.04
C VAL A 266 -14.23 12.35 3.03
N TYR A 267 -13.80 13.18 2.07
CA TYR A 267 -14.28 14.53 1.89
C TYR A 267 -15.06 14.61 0.58
N LEU A 268 -16.29 15.13 0.61
CA LEU A 268 -16.88 15.65 -0.62
C LEU A 268 -16.01 16.82 -1.07
N ALA A 269 -15.44 16.73 -2.26
CA ALA A 269 -14.60 17.76 -2.85
C ALA A 269 -15.33 18.44 -4.02
N ILE A 270 -15.27 19.77 -4.06
CA ILE A 270 -15.76 20.59 -5.16
C ILE A 270 -14.54 21.15 -5.90
N PRO A 271 -14.36 20.84 -7.18
CA PRO A 271 -13.23 21.32 -7.95
C PRO A 271 -13.35 22.81 -8.26
N GLU A 272 -12.21 23.49 -8.43
CA GLU A 272 -12.14 24.90 -8.86
C GLU A 272 -12.68 25.11 -10.29
N ASN A 273 -12.60 24.08 -11.15
CA ASN A 273 -13.06 24.14 -12.54
C ASN A 273 -14.16 23.11 -12.81
N ILE A 274 -15.28 23.58 -13.34
CA ILE A 274 -16.44 22.77 -13.70
C ILE A 274 -16.13 21.73 -14.79
N GLN A 275 -15.11 21.95 -15.62
CA GLN A 275 -14.64 21.00 -16.63
C GLN A 275 -14.19 19.66 -16.02
N PHE A 276 -13.84 19.64 -14.72
CA PHE A 276 -13.48 18.39 -14.04
C PHE A 276 -14.69 17.49 -13.76
N LEU A 277 -15.90 17.97 -14.03
CA LEU A 277 -17.16 17.20 -13.94
C LEU A 277 -17.60 16.62 -15.29
N GLU A 278 -16.86 16.88 -16.37
CA GLU A 278 -17.15 16.33 -17.70
C GLU A 278 -16.89 14.82 -17.79
N GLU A 279 -17.40 14.17 -18.84
CA GLU A 279 -17.26 12.71 -19.05
C GLU A 279 -15.80 12.24 -19.08
N GLU A 280 -14.93 13.00 -19.75
CA GLU A 280 -13.49 12.76 -19.83
C GLU A 280 -12.78 14.01 -19.31
N PRO A 281 -12.65 14.16 -17.98
CA PRO A 281 -12.22 15.41 -17.38
C PRO A 281 -10.73 15.64 -17.64
N PRO A 282 -10.33 16.90 -17.94
CA PRO A 282 -8.94 17.22 -18.25
C PRO A 282 -8.06 16.98 -17.01
N ARG A 283 -6.92 16.33 -17.20
CA ARG A 283 -6.01 16.00 -16.09
C ARG A 283 -4.56 16.05 -16.54
N ILE A 284 -3.66 16.24 -15.59
CA ILE A 284 -2.23 16.05 -15.81
C ILE A 284 -1.96 14.54 -15.90
N HIS A 285 -1.09 14.14 -16.83
CA HIS A 285 -0.66 12.75 -16.90
C HIS A 285 0.29 12.46 -15.75
N CYS A 286 -0.08 11.53 -14.88
CA CYS A 286 0.69 11.09 -13.74
C CYS A 286 0.97 9.58 -13.84
N GLU A 287 2.11 9.14 -13.34
CA GLU A 287 2.48 7.73 -13.29
C GLU A 287 1.58 6.89 -12.37
N GLU A 288 0.74 7.52 -11.54
CA GLU A 288 -0.16 6.85 -10.60
C GLU A 288 -1.52 6.55 -11.21
N VAL A 289 -2.03 7.46 -12.04
CA VAL A 289 -3.41 7.43 -12.52
C VAL A 289 -3.48 7.08 -14.01
N GLN A 290 -4.05 5.91 -14.31
CA GLN A 290 -4.28 5.46 -15.69
C GLN A 290 -5.41 6.24 -16.35
N THR A 291 -6.53 6.37 -15.66
CA THR A 291 -7.74 7.07 -16.14
C THR A 291 -8.63 7.38 -14.93
N VAL A 292 -9.55 8.33 -15.11
CA VAL A 292 -10.59 8.65 -14.13
C VAL A 292 -11.93 8.61 -14.86
N LYS A 293 -12.96 8.09 -14.20
CA LYS A 293 -14.31 8.01 -14.76
C LYS A 293 -15.35 8.17 -13.68
N TYR A 294 -16.50 8.73 -14.07
CA TYR A 294 -17.65 8.83 -13.20
C TYR A 294 -18.51 7.57 -13.31
N PHE A 295 -19.01 7.12 -12.17
CA PHE A 295 -19.86 5.94 -12.04
C PHE A 295 -21.08 6.28 -11.20
N ASN A 296 -22.24 5.75 -11.58
CA ASN A 296 -23.47 5.93 -10.82
C ASN A 296 -23.32 5.37 -9.40
N LEU A 297 -23.80 6.11 -8.39
CA LEU A 297 -23.64 5.72 -6.98
C LEU A 297 -24.28 4.36 -6.67
N ILE A 298 -25.46 4.08 -7.22
CA ILE A 298 -26.17 2.82 -6.98
C ILE A 298 -25.56 1.68 -7.78
N GLN A 299 -25.03 1.95 -8.97
CA GLN A 299 -24.25 0.96 -9.72
C GLN A 299 -23.03 0.51 -8.92
N VAL A 300 -22.26 1.46 -8.36
CA VAL A 300 -21.05 1.14 -7.57
C VAL A 300 -21.40 0.22 -6.40
N LEU A 301 -22.50 0.47 -5.70
CA LEU A 301 -22.92 -0.36 -4.56
C LEU A 301 -23.30 -1.79 -4.93
N ASN A 302 -23.97 -1.96 -6.08
CA ASN A 302 -24.55 -3.23 -6.47
C ASN A 302 -23.59 -4.12 -7.29
N ASP A 303 -22.56 -3.53 -7.89
CA ASP A 303 -21.61 -4.24 -8.73
C ASP A 303 -20.42 -4.75 -7.90
N SER A 304 -20.30 -6.07 -7.80
CA SER A 304 -19.20 -6.75 -7.08
C SER A 304 -17.83 -6.54 -7.71
N LEU A 305 -17.73 -5.97 -8.90
CA LEU A 305 -16.47 -5.59 -9.52
C LEU A 305 -15.78 -4.43 -8.79
N PHE A 306 -16.51 -3.61 -8.03
CA PHE A 306 -15.91 -2.56 -7.22
C PHE A 306 -15.40 -3.10 -5.87
N PRO A 307 -14.21 -2.67 -5.41
CA PRO A 307 -13.66 -3.08 -4.11
C PRO A 307 -14.62 -2.82 -2.94
N ASP A 308 -14.55 -3.67 -1.89
CA ASP A 308 -15.37 -3.49 -0.68
C ASP A 308 -15.08 -2.14 -0.01
N SER A 309 -13.84 -1.65 -0.10
CA SER A 309 -13.45 -0.33 0.40
C SER A 309 -14.23 0.82 -0.26
N VAL A 310 -14.41 0.79 -1.58
CA VAL A 310 -15.17 1.81 -2.32
C VAL A 310 -16.67 1.69 -2.03
N ARG A 311 -17.20 0.46 -2.10
CA ARG A 311 -18.62 0.21 -1.79
C ARG A 311 -18.96 0.61 -0.36
N GLY A 312 -18.07 0.32 0.59
CA GLY A 312 -18.21 0.71 2.00
C GLY A 312 -18.29 2.24 2.18
N ARG A 313 -17.40 3.00 1.53
CA ARG A 313 -17.39 4.48 1.58
C ARG A 313 -18.66 5.08 1.00
N ILE A 314 -19.10 4.63 -0.19
CA ILE A 314 -20.34 5.10 -0.82
C ILE A 314 -21.55 4.74 0.05
N SER A 315 -21.59 3.53 0.60
CA SER A 315 -22.68 3.08 1.48
C SER A 315 -22.76 3.94 2.74
N ALA A 316 -21.63 4.24 3.38
CA ALA A 316 -21.60 5.12 4.55
C ALA A 316 -22.00 6.55 4.20
N PHE A 317 -21.54 7.08 3.06
CA PHE A 317 -21.97 8.39 2.57
C PHE A 317 -23.49 8.47 2.40
N LEU A 318 -24.10 7.51 1.70
CA LEU A 318 -25.54 7.51 1.41
C LEU A 318 -26.40 7.32 2.67
N ASN A 319 -25.96 6.45 3.57
CA ASN A 319 -26.67 6.17 4.83
C ASN A 319 -26.38 7.19 5.94
N ASN A 320 -25.65 8.27 5.66
CA ASN A 320 -25.20 9.25 6.64
C ASN A 320 -24.51 8.61 7.85
N LYS A 321 -23.69 7.58 7.62
CA LYS A 321 -22.92 6.92 8.65
C LYS A 321 -21.59 7.65 8.86
N PRO A 322 -21.22 7.92 10.12
CA PRO A 322 -19.95 8.57 10.42
C PRO A 322 -18.76 7.66 10.11
N ASP A 323 -18.96 6.34 10.01
CA ASP A 323 -17.91 5.34 9.82
C ASP A 323 -18.24 4.37 8.68
N PHE A 324 -17.19 3.82 8.06
CA PHE A 324 -17.28 2.71 7.11
C PHE A 324 -16.29 1.59 7.42
N GLY A 325 -16.78 0.35 7.40
CA GLY A 325 -15.95 -0.84 7.37
C GLY A 325 -15.55 -1.20 5.95
N SER A 326 -14.33 -1.68 5.77
CA SER A 326 -13.86 -2.32 4.54
C SER A 326 -13.33 -3.70 4.89
N ILE A 327 -13.78 -4.74 4.20
CA ILE A 327 -13.22 -6.10 4.37
C ILE A 327 -11.77 -6.14 3.89
N ASP A 328 -11.41 -5.27 2.94
CA ASP A 328 -10.06 -5.14 2.36
C ASP A 328 -9.01 -4.46 3.27
N ALA A 329 -9.36 -4.03 4.50
CA ALA A 329 -8.54 -3.16 5.35
C ALA A 329 -7.87 -3.82 6.57
#